data_AF-A0A1D6IST8-F1
#
_entry.id   AF-A0A1D6IST8-F1
#
_cell.length_a   1.000
_cell.length_b   1.000
_cell.length_c   1.000
_cell.angle_alpha   90.00
_cell.angle_beta   90.00
_cell.angle_gamma   90.00
#
_symmetry.space_group_name_H-M   'P 1'
#
loop_
_entity.id
_entity.type
_entity.pdbx_description
1 polymer ?
#
loop_
_entity_poly.entity_id
_entity_poly.type
_entity_poly.pdbx_seq_one_letter_code
_entity_poly.pdbx_strand_id
1 'polypeptide(L)'
;MCGGVYRLKQHIAQEGKNAKKCQGMKTTKEKLLEAQEKCKKALDEAKRKREEKIVRELELREEVHVSRVGGSEEVTCVGSSEPHKLGPMDKWTIAIDPTATKSESLIQQRLNKELWKERLHEQYHSMHVTNDEFKQMCEAIGQFGPGIEPPTMFDLRGRLLEEEYARTKSLLQEREAEKMKNGCSIITDAWSDKKRRSIMNVCTNCADGTSFISSKEMSDVSHTSEVIFELEDKAIEDIGPNDVVQVVTDNASNNMGAKKLLHVKRPRIFWTSCASHTINLMLQGIGNMPQFKKVIDQAKAFTIFVYGHTRTLECMRYFTEGKEIVRPGVTRFASNYLTLDGIQEKKDQLRKMVVHSRWNSLKDVKSKKGKNATTTILNPSFWKDVKLTLEGCRHQREKITDVLLSSDTTEAQ
;
A
#
# COMPACT_ATOMS: atom_id res chain seq x y z
N MET A 1 -11.24 8.14 -36.65
CA MET A 1 -10.33 7.01 -36.40
C MET A 1 -10.94 6.13 -35.33
N CYS A 2 -11.34 4.89 -35.64
CA CYS A 2 -11.81 3.92 -34.65
C CYS A 2 -10.63 3.09 -34.11
N GLY A 3 -9.69 3.75 -33.44
CA GLY A 3 -8.51 3.11 -32.86
C GLY A 3 -8.26 3.67 -31.46
N GLY A 4 -8.02 2.78 -30.48
CA GLY A 4 -7.71 3.18 -29.12
C GLY A 4 -6.46 4.08 -29.04
N VAL A 5 -6.26 4.71 -27.88
CA VAL A 5 -5.23 5.74 -27.61
C VAL A 5 -3.82 5.34 -28.08
N TYR A 6 -3.46 4.05 -27.97
CA TYR A 6 -2.17 3.53 -28.44
C TYR A 6 -1.99 3.64 -29.97
N ARG A 7 -3.03 3.30 -30.75
CA ARG A 7 -3.01 3.43 -32.22
C ARG A 7 -2.96 4.90 -32.65
N LEU A 8 -3.63 5.78 -31.90
CA LEU A 8 -3.59 7.23 -32.14
C LEU A 8 -2.18 7.78 -31.92
N LYS A 9 -1.50 7.38 -30.84
CA LYS A 9 -0.10 7.75 -30.58
C LYS A 9 0.84 7.28 -31.70
N GLN A 10 0.68 6.04 -32.17
CA GLN A 10 1.45 5.51 -33.31
C GLN A 10 1.19 6.28 -34.62
N HIS A 11 -0.06 6.63 -34.90
CA HIS A 11 -0.45 7.44 -36.05
C HIS A 11 0.22 8.82 -36.04
N ILE A 12 0.20 9.51 -34.89
CA ILE A 12 0.77 10.85 -34.72
C ILE A 12 2.31 10.79 -34.74
N ALA A 13 2.91 9.85 -34.02
CA ALA A 13 4.36 9.64 -33.97
C ALA A 13 4.97 9.16 -35.31
N GLN A 14 4.14 8.75 -36.27
CA GLN A 14 4.54 8.12 -37.53
C GLN A 14 5.38 6.84 -37.35
N GLU A 15 5.15 6.13 -36.25
CA GLU A 15 5.89 4.93 -35.84
C GLU A 15 4.99 3.71 -35.67
N GLY A 16 5.53 2.53 -35.98
CA GLY A 16 4.81 1.26 -35.94
C GLY A 16 4.07 0.91 -37.25
N LYS A 17 3.54 -0.32 -37.31
CA LYS A 17 2.87 -0.89 -38.50
C LYS A 17 1.34 -0.93 -38.37
N ASN A 18 0.80 -0.60 -37.20
CA ASN A 18 -0.59 -0.88 -36.84
C ASN A 18 -1.57 0.28 -37.14
N ALA A 19 -1.06 1.40 -37.66
CA ALA A 19 -1.83 2.56 -38.07
C ALA A 19 -1.18 3.21 -39.31
N LYS A 20 -1.99 3.70 -40.25
CA LYS A 20 -1.49 4.52 -41.37
C LYS A 20 -0.81 5.75 -40.80
N LYS A 21 0.29 6.21 -41.39
CA LYS A 21 0.97 7.44 -40.95
C LYS A 21 0.09 8.66 -41.26
N CYS A 22 0.15 9.70 -40.41
CA CYS A 22 -0.57 10.94 -40.68
C CYS A 22 -0.04 11.58 -41.97
N GLN A 23 -0.91 11.73 -43.00
CA GLN A 23 -0.54 12.26 -44.32
C GLN A 23 -0.74 13.77 -44.46
N GLY A 24 -1.11 14.47 -43.38
CA GLY A 24 -1.23 15.92 -43.41
C GLY A 24 -2.15 16.43 -42.31
N MET A 25 -1.60 17.23 -41.40
CA MET A 25 -2.34 17.91 -40.35
C MET A 25 -2.40 19.40 -40.69
N LYS A 26 -3.57 20.04 -40.58
CA LYS A 26 -3.74 21.49 -40.82
C LYS A 26 -3.17 22.31 -39.64
N THR A 27 -1.87 22.20 -39.39
CA THR A 27 -1.19 22.84 -38.25
C THR A 27 0.24 23.25 -38.62
N THR A 28 0.82 24.21 -37.89
CA THR A 28 2.20 24.64 -38.09
C THR A 28 3.20 23.51 -37.85
N LYS A 29 4.30 23.51 -38.62
CA LYS A 29 5.34 22.46 -38.63
C LYS A 29 5.94 22.19 -37.24
N GLU A 30 6.10 23.23 -36.42
CA GLU A 30 6.62 23.15 -35.06
C GLU A 30 5.69 22.36 -34.11
N LYS A 31 4.38 22.66 -34.13
CA LYS A 31 3.40 21.95 -33.30
C LYS A 31 3.26 20.48 -33.70
N LEU A 32 3.46 20.17 -34.98
CA LEU A 32 3.46 18.80 -35.47
C LEU A 32 4.67 18.00 -34.95
N LEU A 33 5.87 18.60 -35.00
CA LEU A 33 7.10 18.00 -34.48
C LEU A 33 7.01 17.78 -32.96
N GLU A 34 6.48 18.76 -32.22
CA GLU A 34 6.29 18.64 -30.77
C GLU A 34 5.30 17.51 -30.41
N ALA A 35 4.18 17.41 -31.13
CA ALA A 35 3.20 16.34 -30.93
C ALA A 35 3.77 14.96 -31.29
N GLN A 36 4.59 14.87 -32.34
CA GLN A 36 5.32 13.66 -32.73
C GLN A 36 6.27 13.22 -31.62
N GLU A 37 7.12 14.12 -31.14
CA GLU A 37 8.10 13.80 -30.09
C GLU A 37 7.43 13.36 -28.78
N LYS A 38 6.37 14.05 -28.36
CA LYS A 38 5.57 13.65 -27.18
C LYS A 38 4.96 12.25 -27.35
N CYS A 39 4.43 11.93 -28.53
CA CYS A 39 3.85 10.62 -28.78
C CYS A 39 4.92 9.53 -28.83
N LYS A 40 6.10 9.79 -29.41
CA LYS A 40 7.25 8.88 -29.39
C LYS A 40 7.71 8.58 -27.98
N LYS A 41 8.01 9.61 -27.19
CA LYS A 41 8.39 9.47 -25.77
C LYS A 41 7.38 8.65 -24.98
N ALA A 42 6.08 8.90 -25.18
CA ALA A 42 5.03 8.15 -24.50
C ALA A 42 4.91 6.68 -24.95
N LEU A 43 5.28 6.35 -26.19
CA LEU A 43 5.32 4.97 -26.69
C LEU A 43 6.56 4.24 -26.16
N ASP A 44 7.72 4.89 -26.18
CA ASP A 44 8.98 4.35 -25.67
C ASP A 44 8.93 4.12 -24.17
N GLU A 45 8.41 5.07 -23.40
CA GLU A 45 8.20 4.91 -21.97
C GLU A 45 7.24 3.74 -21.66
N ALA A 46 6.17 3.59 -22.44
CA ALA A 46 5.24 2.46 -22.28
C ALA A 46 5.88 1.11 -22.67
N LYS A 47 6.79 1.11 -23.64
CA LYS A 47 7.58 -0.08 -24.02
C LYS A 47 8.57 -0.45 -22.93
N ARG A 48 9.34 0.53 -22.43
CA ARG A 48 10.31 0.35 -21.35
C ARG A 48 9.64 -0.15 -20.07
N LYS A 49 8.51 0.43 -19.65
CA LYS A 49 7.73 -0.05 -18.49
C LYS A 49 7.24 -1.49 -18.64
N ARG A 50 6.91 -1.93 -19.87
CA ARG A 50 6.54 -3.33 -20.13
C ARG A 50 7.75 -4.25 -20.04
N GLU A 51 8.90 -3.82 -20.56
CA GLU A 51 10.16 -4.56 -20.48
C GLU A 51 10.62 -4.69 -19.04
N GLU A 52 10.66 -3.59 -18.27
CA GLU A 52 10.96 -3.58 -16.83
C GLU A 52 10.03 -4.51 -16.05
N LYS A 53 8.72 -4.50 -16.35
CA LYS A 53 7.76 -5.41 -15.71
C LYS A 53 8.07 -6.88 -16.03
N ILE A 54 8.40 -7.19 -17.28
CA ILE A 54 8.73 -8.56 -17.70
C ILE A 54 10.01 -9.03 -17.01
N VAL A 55 11.04 -8.17 -16.97
CA VAL A 55 12.31 -8.47 -16.29
C VAL A 55 12.08 -8.77 -14.82
N ARG A 56 11.37 -7.89 -14.10
CA ARG A 56 11.03 -8.11 -12.68
C ARG A 56 10.24 -9.39 -12.46
N GLU A 57 9.31 -9.72 -13.36
CA GLU A 57 8.52 -10.96 -13.27
C GLU A 57 9.38 -12.20 -13.53
N LEU A 58 10.40 -12.13 -14.39
CA LEU A 58 11.36 -13.21 -14.60
C LEU A 58 12.30 -13.37 -13.40
N GLU A 59 12.84 -12.27 -12.87
CA GLU A 59 13.67 -12.26 -11.65
C GLU A 59 12.93 -12.93 -10.48
N LEU A 60 11.66 -12.57 -10.26
CA LEU A 60 10.80 -13.20 -9.24
C LEU A 60 10.62 -14.71 -9.42
N ARG A 61 10.55 -15.19 -10.67
CA ARG A 61 10.41 -16.62 -10.96
C ARG A 61 11.73 -17.35 -10.78
N GLU A 62 12.85 -16.71 -11.12
CA GLU A 62 14.19 -17.26 -10.92
C GLU A 62 14.52 -17.40 -9.43
N GLU A 63 13.95 -16.59 -8.53
CA GLU A 63 14.14 -16.77 -7.08
C GLU A 63 13.57 -18.10 -6.55
N VAL A 64 12.58 -18.70 -7.24
CA VAL A 64 11.92 -19.93 -6.82
C VAL A 64 12.67 -21.16 -7.33
N HIS A 65 13.44 -21.78 -6.43
CA HIS A 65 14.12 -23.05 -6.66
C HIS A 65 13.50 -24.17 -5.80
N VAL A 66 12.60 -24.96 -6.37
CA VAL A 66 12.09 -26.16 -5.69
C VAL A 66 13.10 -27.30 -5.90
N SER A 67 13.97 -27.56 -4.92
CA SER A 67 14.82 -28.75 -4.92
C SER A 67 13.95 -30.00 -4.78
N ARG A 68 14.03 -30.93 -5.75
CA ARG A 68 13.42 -32.27 -5.62
C ARG A 68 14.19 -33.07 -4.57
N VAL A 69 13.80 -32.93 -3.30
CA VAL A 69 14.29 -33.78 -2.23
C VAL A 69 13.47 -35.07 -2.24
N GLY A 70 14.12 -36.21 -2.50
CA GLY A 70 13.52 -37.54 -2.30
C GLY A 70 13.75 -38.54 -3.44
N GLY A 71 14.99 -38.99 -3.62
CA GLY A 71 15.23 -40.36 -4.05
C GLY A 71 15.02 -41.30 -2.86
N SER A 72 14.53 -42.50 -3.15
CA SER A 72 14.23 -43.64 -2.26
C SER A 72 13.01 -43.52 -1.34
N GLU A 73 11.86 -43.98 -1.83
CA GLU A 73 11.25 -45.25 -1.41
C GLU A 73 10.19 -45.65 -2.46
N GLU A 74 10.22 -46.92 -2.88
CA GLU A 74 9.22 -47.51 -3.77
C GLU A 74 7.83 -47.39 -3.17
N VAL A 75 6.99 -46.53 -3.75
CA VAL A 75 5.55 -46.79 -3.78
C VAL A 75 5.24 -47.24 -5.20
N THR A 76 5.09 -48.55 -5.34
CA THR A 76 4.61 -49.23 -6.54
C THR A 76 3.28 -48.62 -7.00
N CYS A 77 3.35 -47.76 -8.00
CA CYS A 77 2.20 -47.34 -8.78
C CYS A 77 1.74 -48.50 -9.67
N VAL A 78 0.95 -49.40 -9.08
CA VAL A 78 0.13 -50.37 -9.82
C VAL A 78 -1.05 -49.62 -10.41
N GLY A 79 -1.07 -49.43 -11.73
CA GLY A 79 -2.29 -48.99 -12.41
C GLY A 79 -2.12 -48.37 -13.81
N SER A 80 -1.97 -49.24 -14.81
CA SER A 80 -2.24 -49.02 -16.25
C SER A 80 -1.33 -48.08 -17.04
N SER A 81 -0.49 -48.71 -17.88
CA SER A 81 0.22 -48.15 -19.03
C SER A 81 -0.70 -47.94 -20.24
N GLU A 82 -1.84 -47.28 -20.05
CA GLU A 82 -2.63 -46.72 -21.15
C GLU A 82 -2.46 -45.18 -21.16
N PRO A 83 -2.09 -44.57 -22.29
CA PRO A 83 -2.10 -43.12 -22.40
C PRO A 83 -3.54 -42.63 -22.20
N HIS A 84 -3.77 -41.85 -21.15
CA HIS A 84 -5.03 -41.14 -20.98
C HIS A 84 -5.41 -40.48 -22.32
N LYS A 85 -6.63 -40.73 -22.81
CA LYS A 85 -7.17 -40.06 -23.99
C LYS A 85 -7.18 -38.56 -23.73
N LEU A 86 -6.16 -37.88 -24.25
CA LEU A 86 -6.09 -36.43 -24.33
C LEU A 86 -7.41 -35.91 -24.91
N GLY A 87 -8.10 -35.06 -24.16
CA GLY A 87 -9.28 -34.37 -24.62
C GLY A 87 -8.91 -33.36 -25.72
N PRO A 88 -9.88 -32.90 -26.53
CA PRO A 88 -9.64 -31.91 -27.58
C PRO A 88 -9.00 -30.61 -27.07
N MET A 89 -9.15 -30.30 -25.77
CA MET A 89 -8.62 -29.11 -25.10
C MET A 89 -7.16 -29.25 -24.65
N ASP A 90 -6.67 -30.47 -24.39
CA ASP A 90 -5.31 -30.68 -23.85
C ASP A 90 -4.21 -30.37 -24.89
N LYS A 91 -4.60 -30.29 -26.17
CA LYS A 91 -3.75 -29.79 -27.27
C LYS A 91 -3.37 -28.31 -27.12
N TRP A 92 -4.12 -27.56 -26.30
CA TRP A 92 -3.98 -26.12 -26.14
C TRP A 92 -3.44 -25.69 -24.78
N THR A 93 -3.11 -26.63 -23.90
CA THR A 93 -2.53 -26.37 -22.57
C THR A 93 -1.15 -27.02 -22.42
N ILE A 94 -0.37 -27.03 -23.50
CA ILE A 94 1.03 -27.47 -23.46
C ILE A 94 1.84 -26.48 -22.61
N ALA A 95 2.83 -26.99 -21.87
CA ALA A 95 3.90 -26.18 -21.29
C ALA A 95 4.47 -25.23 -22.36
N ILE A 96 4.93 -24.04 -21.97
CA ILE A 96 5.50 -23.08 -22.92
C ILE A 96 6.71 -23.74 -23.57
N ASP A 97 6.55 -24.19 -24.81
CA ASP A 97 7.63 -24.77 -25.60
C ASP A 97 8.68 -23.66 -25.84
N PRO A 98 9.92 -23.82 -25.33
CA PRO A 98 10.99 -22.84 -25.53
C PRO A 98 11.34 -22.62 -27.01
N THR A 99 10.90 -23.52 -27.90
CA THR A 99 11.19 -23.50 -29.33
C THR A 99 10.06 -22.91 -30.20
N ALA A 100 8.92 -22.53 -29.60
CA ALA A 100 7.78 -21.99 -30.33
C ALA A 100 8.07 -20.63 -30.98
N THR A 101 7.47 -20.37 -32.15
CA THR A 101 7.62 -19.06 -32.80
C THR A 101 6.96 -17.96 -31.96
N LYS A 102 7.46 -16.72 -32.09
CA LYS A 102 6.96 -15.54 -31.35
C LYS A 102 5.46 -15.28 -31.57
N SER A 103 4.89 -15.71 -32.70
CA SER A 103 3.46 -15.61 -32.99
C SER A 103 2.62 -16.66 -32.26
N GLU A 104 3.10 -17.90 -32.21
CA GLU A 104 2.40 -19.02 -31.57
C GLU A 104 2.37 -18.84 -30.05
N SER A 105 3.48 -18.45 -29.44
CA SER A 105 3.55 -18.09 -28.02
C SER A 105 2.58 -16.96 -27.63
N LEU A 106 2.40 -15.94 -28.48
CA LEU A 106 1.44 -14.84 -28.23
C LEU A 106 -0.03 -15.25 -28.38
N ILE A 107 -0.32 -16.27 -29.17
CA ILE A 107 -1.67 -16.85 -29.29
C ILE A 107 -1.95 -17.72 -28.07
N GLN A 108 -1.00 -18.58 -27.71
CA GLN A 108 -1.03 -19.44 -26.53
C GLN A 108 -1.20 -18.62 -25.24
N GLN A 109 -0.43 -17.55 -25.07
CA GLN A 109 -0.57 -16.63 -23.93
C GLN A 109 -1.94 -15.98 -23.85
N ARG A 110 -2.55 -15.62 -24.99
CA ARG A 110 -3.91 -15.05 -25.02
C ARG A 110 -4.97 -16.06 -24.65
N LEU A 111 -4.87 -17.28 -25.19
CA LEU A 111 -5.78 -18.37 -24.87
C LEU A 111 -5.69 -18.75 -23.39
N ASN A 112 -4.47 -18.94 -22.88
CA ASN A 112 -4.23 -19.16 -21.45
C ASN A 112 -4.85 -18.02 -20.64
N LYS A 113 -4.60 -16.77 -21.00
CA LYS A 113 -5.15 -15.63 -20.26
C LYS A 113 -6.69 -15.62 -20.19
N GLU A 114 -7.39 -15.96 -21.27
CA GLU A 114 -8.86 -16.00 -21.24
C GLU A 114 -9.38 -17.21 -20.45
N LEU A 115 -8.77 -18.39 -20.62
CA LEU A 115 -9.10 -19.59 -19.84
C LEU A 115 -8.85 -19.39 -18.33
N TRP A 116 -7.74 -18.74 -17.98
CA TRP A 116 -7.42 -18.38 -16.60
C TRP A 116 -8.46 -17.42 -16.01
N LYS A 117 -8.95 -16.44 -16.78
CA LYS A 117 -10.02 -15.54 -16.32
C LYS A 117 -11.33 -16.29 -16.07
N GLU A 118 -11.70 -17.19 -16.97
CA GLU A 118 -12.92 -17.99 -16.87
C GLU A 118 -12.87 -18.89 -15.62
N ARG A 119 -11.76 -19.60 -15.41
CA ARG A 119 -11.55 -20.45 -14.22
C ARG A 119 -11.48 -19.66 -12.91
N LEU A 120 -10.82 -18.50 -12.91
CA LEU A 120 -10.76 -17.62 -11.73
C LEU A 120 -12.15 -17.12 -11.34
N HIS A 121 -13.02 -16.85 -12.32
CA HIS A 121 -14.38 -16.37 -12.06
C HIS A 121 -15.25 -17.41 -11.34
N GLU A 122 -15.00 -18.71 -11.57
CA GLU A 122 -15.72 -19.80 -10.91
C GLU A 122 -15.26 -20.05 -9.46
N GLN A 123 -14.03 -19.67 -9.10
CA GLN A 123 -13.42 -19.99 -7.80
C GLN A 123 -13.25 -18.77 -6.86
N TYR A 124 -13.67 -17.58 -7.25
CA TYR A 124 -13.22 -16.36 -6.58
C TYR A 124 -13.81 -16.12 -5.18
N HIS A 125 -12.93 -16.05 -4.19
CA HIS A 125 -13.13 -15.35 -2.93
C HIS A 125 -12.03 -14.26 -2.82
N SER A 126 -12.35 -13.11 -2.23
CA SER A 126 -11.46 -11.94 -2.17
C SER A 126 -10.12 -12.29 -1.48
N MET A 127 -9.05 -12.41 -2.28
CA MET A 127 -7.66 -12.54 -1.82
C MET A 127 -6.84 -11.31 -2.24
N HIS A 128 -5.91 -10.90 -1.38
CA HIS A 128 -4.92 -9.88 -1.71
C HIS A 128 -3.82 -10.47 -2.61
N VAL A 129 -4.10 -10.57 -3.91
CA VAL A 129 -3.29 -11.27 -4.94
C VAL A 129 -2.10 -10.43 -5.45
N THR A 130 -1.84 -9.25 -4.89
CA THR A 130 -0.82 -8.32 -5.43
C THR A 130 0.59 -8.52 -4.88
N ASN A 131 0.79 -9.37 -3.88
CA ASN A 131 2.10 -9.52 -3.23
C ASN A 131 3.05 -10.42 -4.04
N ASP A 132 4.36 -10.16 -3.97
CA ASP A 132 5.37 -10.87 -4.76
C ASP A 132 5.55 -12.31 -4.25
N GLU A 133 5.45 -12.53 -2.95
CA GLU A 133 5.46 -13.85 -2.28
C GLU A 133 4.30 -14.73 -2.73
N PHE A 134 3.13 -14.14 -3.02
CA PHE A 134 2.00 -14.88 -3.57
C PHE A 134 2.32 -15.40 -4.99
N LYS A 135 3.02 -14.59 -5.80
CA LYS A 135 3.45 -15.01 -7.14
C LYS A 135 4.51 -16.10 -7.05
N GLN A 136 5.48 -15.96 -6.16
CA GLN A 136 6.50 -16.98 -5.90
C GLN A 136 5.85 -18.30 -5.44
N MET A 137 4.86 -18.24 -4.55
CA MET A 137 4.08 -19.42 -4.14
C MET A 137 3.35 -20.06 -5.33
N CYS A 138 2.69 -19.26 -6.18
CA CYS A 138 2.04 -19.79 -7.39
C CYS A 138 3.03 -20.42 -8.37
N GLU A 139 4.20 -19.82 -8.55
CA GLU A 139 5.28 -20.37 -9.39
C GLU A 139 5.79 -21.69 -8.79
N ALA A 140 6.02 -21.76 -7.47
CA ALA A 140 6.41 -22.99 -6.78
C ALA A 140 5.37 -24.10 -6.97
N ILE A 141 4.08 -23.81 -6.75
CA ILE A 141 2.97 -24.75 -7.02
C ILE A 141 3.00 -25.23 -8.47
N GLY A 142 3.23 -24.31 -9.42
CA GLY A 142 3.37 -24.62 -10.84
C GLY A 142 4.55 -25.56 -11.14
N GLN A 143 5.70 -25.35 -10.49
CA GLN A 143 6.91 -26.19 -10.63
C GLN A 143 6.73 -27.59 -10.03
N PHE A 144 5.96 -27.75 -8.94
CA PHE A 144 5.63 -29.07 -8.39
C PHE A 144 4.76 -29.90 -9.34
N GLY A 145 3.81 -29.25 -10.03
CA GLY A 145 2.94 -29.88 -11.02
C GLY A 145 1.63 -30.46 -10.45
N PRO A 146 0.86 -31.17 -11.28
CA PRO A 146 -0.44 -31.70 -10.90
C PRO A 146 -0.30 -32.77 -9.80
N GLY A 147 -1.23 -32.77 -8.83
CA GLY A 147 -1.25 -33.74 -7.73
C GLY A 147 -0.57 -33.27 -6.44
N ILE A 148 -0.11 -32.01 -6.37
CA ILE A 148 0.33 -31.42 -5.10
C ILE A 148 -0.84 -31.39 -4.10
N GLU A 149 -0.63 -31.98 -2.93
CA GLU A 149 -1.53 -31.82 -1.80
C GLU A 149 -1.19 -30.51 -1.09
N PRO A 150 -2.13 -29.55 -1.00
CA PRO A 150 -1.88 -28.32 -0.27
C PRO A 150 -1.73 -28.61 1.23
N PRO A 151 -0.94 -27.80 1.95
CA PRO A 151 -0.82 -27.96 3.40
C PRO A 151 -2.19 -27.80 4.05
N THR A 152 -2.46 -28.61 5.06
CA THR A 152 -3.71 -28.52 5.80
C THR A 152 -3.68 -27.32 6.74
N MET A 153 -4.85 -26.92 7.25
CA MET A 153 -4.94 -25.91 8.31
C MET A 153 -4.10 -26.30 9.54
N PHE A 154 -3.99 -27.60 9.86
CA PHE A 154 -3.23 -28.09 10.99
C PHE A 154 -1.73 -27.98 10.77
N ASP A 155 -1.26 -28.22 9.54
CA ASP A 155 0.14 -28.03 9.17
C ASP A 155 0.53 -26.55 9.30
N LEU A 156 -0.30 -25.65 8.76
CA LEU A 156 -0.05 -24.21 8.76
C LEU A 156 -0.04 -23.59 10.16
N ARG A 157 -0.93 -24.03 11.06
CA ARG A 157 -1.02 -23.47 12.43
C ARG A 157 -0.09 -24.15 13.43
N GLY A 158 0.51 -25.28 13.05
CA GLY A 158 1.36 -26.10 13.90
C GLY A 158 2.78 -26.15 13.34
N ARG A 159 3.13 -27.31 12.76
CA ARG A 159 4.50 -27.62 12.34
C ARG A 159 5.13 -26.55 11.44
N LEU A 160 4.44 -26.11 10.38
CA LEU A 160 5.01 -25.12 9.46
C LEU A 160 5.21 -23.75 10.11
N LEU A 161 4.33 -23.36 11.04
CA LEU A 161 4.50 -22.13 11.81
C LEU A 161 5.70 -22.20 12.75
N GLU A 162 5.89 -23.35 13.42
CA GLU A 162 7.03 -23.57 14.31
C GLU A 162 8.36 -23.58 13.53
N GLU A 163 8.40 -24.23 12.37
CA GLU A 163 9.55 -24.24 11.46
C GLU A 163 9.90 -22.82 10.98
N GLU A 164 8.91 -22.05 10.52
CA GLU A 164 9.12 -20.66 10.08
C GLU A 164 9.50 -19.73 11.22
N TYR A 165 8.96 -19.94 12.43
CA TYR A 165 9.36 -19.20 13.63
C TYR A 165 10.83 -19.48 13.97
N ALA A 166 11.25 -20.75 13.95
CA ALA A 166 12.64 -21.12 14.21
C ALA A 166 13.60 -20.57 13.15
N ARG A 167 13.20 -20.64 11.86
CA ARG A 167 13.95 -20.05 10.74
C ARG A 167 14.11 -18.55 10.91
N THR A 168 13.02 -17.84 11.18
CA THR A 168 13.03 -16.39 11.40
C THR A 168 13.89 -16.02 12.60
N LYS A 169 13.77 -16.75 13.72
CA LYS A 169 14.61 -16.53 14.90
C LYS A 169 16.11 -16.70 14.60
N SER A 170 16.46 -17.66 13.76
CA SER A 170 17.84 -17.87 13.31
C SER A 170 18.35 -16.70 12.47
N LEU A 171 17.52 -16.17 11.55
CA LEU A 171 17.85 -14.99 10.74
C LEU A 171 17.98 -13.71 11.57
N LEU A 172 17.41 -13.66 12.77
CA LEU A 172 17.50 -12.51 13.68
C LEU A 172 18.71 -12.56 14.62
N GLN A 173 19.50 -13.64 14.63
CA GLN A 173 20.62 -13.80 15.57
C GLN A 173 21.65 -12.68 15.48
N GLU A 174 21.98 -12.21 14.27
CA GLU A 174 22.91 -11.09 14.07
C GLU A 174 22.38 -9.81 14.74
N ARG A 175 21.08 -9.53 14.59
CA ARG A 175 20.42 -8.40 15.27
C ARG A 175 20.45 -8.56 16.78
N GLU A 176 20.18 -9.76 17.30
CA GLU A 176 20.26 -9.99 18.75
C GLU A 176 21.70 -9.78 19.28
N ALA A 177 22.72 -10.24 18.55
CA ALA A 177 24.11 -10.02 18.93
C ALA A 177 24.49 -8.54 18.94
N GLU A 178 24.00 -7.76 17.96
CA GLU A 178 24.21 -6.31 17.90
C GLU A 178 23.55 -5.58 19.08
N LYS A 179 22.35 -6.00 19.50
CA LYS A 179 21.70 -5.46 20.70
C LYS A 179 22.55 -5.67 21.95
N MET A 180 23.14 -6.85 22.13
CA MET A 180 24.01 -7.14 23.28
C MET A 180 25.31 -6.33 23.26
N LYS A 181 25.77 -5.93 22.07
CA LYS A 181 27.04 -5.20 21.91
C LYS A 181 26.88 -3.70 22.15
N ASN A 182 25.86 -3.09 21.53
CA ASN A 182 25.69 -1.64 21.48
C ASN A 182 24.41 -1.15 22.18
N GLY A 183 23.62 -2.07 22.72
CA GLY A 183 22.32 -1.80 23.31
C GLY A 183 21.22 -1.62 22.26
N CYS A 184 19.99 -1.52 22.73
CA CYS A 184 18.81 -1.36 21.90
C CYS A 184 17.81 -0.35 22.48
N SER A 185 16.88 0.09 21.63
CA SER A 185 15.72 0.87 22.01
C SER A 185 14.49 -0.03 22.04
N ILE A 186 13.70 0.02 23.11
CA ILE A 186 12.37 -0.59 23.13
C ILE A 186 11.39 0.42 22.54
N ILE A 187 10.53 -0.03 21.63
CA ILE A 187 9.47 0.76 21.03
C ILE A 187 8.15 0.09 21.36
N THR A 188 7.25 0.82 22.03
CA THR A 188 5.89 0.33 22.28
C THR A 188 4.91 1.12 21.44
N ASP A 189 4.05 0.41 20.71
CA ASP A 189 2.98 1.02 19.93
C ASP A 189 1.64 0.41 20.33
N ALA A 190 0.66 1.27 20.60
CA ALA A 190 -0.66 0.88 21.04
C ALA A 190 -1.70 1.44 20.09
N TRP A 191 -2.57 0.58 19.60
CA TRP A 191 -3.70 0.99 18.78
C TRP A 191 -4.98 0.39 19.32
N SER A 192 -6.06 1.17 19.18
CA SER A 192 -7.41 0.72 19.52
C SER A 192 -8.33 0.96 18.33
N ASP A 193 -9.14 -0.04 18.01
CA ASP A 193 -10.08 0.04 16.90
C ASP A 193 -11.46 0.58 17.33
N LYS A 194 -12.34 0.82 16.35
CA LYS A 194 -13.71 1.30 16.61
C LYS A 194 -14.59 0.29 17.36
N LYS A 195 -14.19 -0.99 17.37
CA LYS A 195 -14.85 -2.07 18.13
C LYS A 195 -14.27 -2.20 19.55
N ARG A 196 -13.43 -1.26 19.97
CA ARG A 196 -12.74 -1.24 21.28
C ARG A 196 -11.78 -2.42 21.48
N ARG A 197 -11.34 -3.06 20.40
CA ARG A 197 -10.20 -3.98 20.48
C ARG A 197 -8.95 -3.13 20.66
N SER A 198 -8.09 -3.54 21.58
CA SER A 198 -6.87 -2.83 21.88
C SER A 198 -5.70 -3.78 21.85
N ILE A 199 -4.63 -3.41 21.15
CA ILE A 199 -3.43 -4.21 21.04
C ILE A 199 -2.23 -3.33 21.33
N MET A 200 -1.32 -3.84 22.15
CA MET A 200 -0.04 -3.23 22.42
C MET A 200 1.08 -4.11 21.85
N ASN A 201 1.86 -3.52 20.95
CA ASN A 201 3.01 -4.16 20.34
C ASN A 201 4.28 -3.67 21.03
N VAL A 202 5.22 -4.60 21.23
CA VAL A 202 6.56 -4.32 21.72
C VAL A 202 7.56 -4.73 20.65
N CYS A 203 8.39 -3.79 20.26
CA CYS A 203 9.47 -3.98 19.31
C CYS A 203 10.79 -3.53 19.93
N THR A 204 11.90 -3.98 19.35
CA THR A 204 13.24 -3.49 19.65
C THR A 204 13.85 -2.89 18.39
N ASN A 205 14.68 -1.86 18.54
CA ASN A 205 15.43 -1.28 17.45
C ASN A 205 16.91 -1.16 17.82
N CYS A 206 17.77 -1.60 16.92
CA CYS A 206 19.23 -1.53 17.02
C CYS A 206 19.81 -0.97 15.71
N ALA A 207 21.14 -0.93 15.58
CA ALA A 207 21.80 -0.45 14.36
C ALA A 207 21.41 -1.26 13.11
N ASP A 208 21.16 -2.57 13.27
CA ASP A 208 20.77 -3.49 12.19
C ASP A 208 19.25 -3.53 11.92
N GLY A 209 18.49 -2.67 12.59
CA GLY A 209 17.07 -2.44 12.35
C GLY A 209 16.15 -2.87 13.48
N THR A 210 14.86 -2.98 13.15
CA THR A 210 13.76 -3.25 14.08
C THR A 210 13.37 -4.73 14.09
N SER A 211 13.21 -5.30 15.29
CA SER A 211 12.70 -6.65 15.50
C SER A 211 11.44 -6.62 16.37
N PHE A 212 10.40 -7.33 15.94
CA PHE A 212 9.19 -7.54 16.73
C PHE A 212 9.49 -8.50 17.90
N ILE A 213 9.03 -8.16 19.11
CA ILE A 213 9.21 -8.99 20.30
C ILE A 213 7.89 -9.69 20.63
N SER A 214 6.83 -8.91 20.82
CA SER A 214 5.54 -9.45 21.24
C SER A 214 4.40 -8.49 20.92
N SER A 215 3.19 -9.06 20.93
CA SER A 215 1.95 -8.31 20.84
C SER A 215 1.02 -8.84 21.92
N LYS A 216 0.35 -7.93 22.64
CA LYS A 216 -0.56 -8.26 23.72
C LYS A 216 -1.92 -7.65 23.44
N GLU A 217 -2.96 -8.48 23.48
CA GLU A 217 -4.33 -7.99 23.47
C GLU A 217 -4.66 -7.39 24.85
N MET A 218 -5.14 -6.14 24.83
CA MET A 218 -5.40 -5.31 26.01
C MET A 218 -6.83 -4.75 25.99
N SER A 219 -7.74 -5.35 25.20
CA SER A 219 -9.12 -4.89 25.02
C SER A 219 -9.89 -4.73 26.34
N ASP A 220 -9.67 -5.65 27.29
CA ASP A 220 -10.36 -5.68 28.58
C ASP A 220 -9.58 -4.99 29.71
N VAL A 221 -8.42 -4.38 29.40
CA VAL A 221 -7.53 -3.78 30.38
C VAL A 221 -7.50 -2.28 30.20
N SER A 222 -7.66 -1.52 31.29
CA SER A 222 -7.46 -0.08 31.24
C SER A 222 -5.98 0.23 31.04
N HIS A 223 -5.66 1.02 30.02
CA HIS A 223 -4.29 1.43 29.70
C HIS A 223 -3.77 2.48 30.69
N THR A 224 -3.73 2.18 31.99
CA THR A 224 -3.19 3.10 33.00
C THR A 224 -1.67 3.20 32.89
N SER A 225 -1.09 4.25 33.45
CA SER A 225 0.37 4.45 33.45
C SER A 225 1.13 3.27 34.06
N GLU A 226 0.55 2.61 35.06
CA GLU A 226 1.13 1.46 35.75
C GLU A 226 1.16 0.23 34.84
N VAL A 227 0.05 -0.08 34.15
CA VAL A 227 -0.03 -1.23 33.24
C VAL A 227 0.95 -1.09 32.08
N ILE A 228 1.08 0.12 31.53
CA ILE A 228 2.02 0.41 30.45
C ILE A 228 3.46 0.22 30.96
N PHE A 229 3.76 0.81 32.11
CA PHE A 229 5.07 0.67 32.74
C PHE A 229 5.43 -0.79 33.06
N GLU A 230 4.50 -1.61 33.52
CA GLU A 230 4.73 -3.05 33.77
C GLU A 230 5.10 -3.80 32.48
N LEU A 231 4.50 -3.44 31.34
CA LEU A 231 4.83 -4.03 30.05
C LEU A 231 6.22 -3.60 29.57
N GLU A 232 6.53 -2.32 29.69
CA GLU A 232 7.86 -1.78 29.36
C GLU A 232 8.94 -2.41 30.26
N ASP A 233 8.71 -2.46 31.57
CA ASP A 233 9.67 -2.99 32.53
C ASP A 233 9.88 -4.49 32.38
N LYS A 234 8.83 -5.24 32.05
CA LYS A 234 8.97 -6.66 31.69
C LYS A 234 9.81 -6.83 30.43
N ALA A 235 9.57 -6.02 29.39
CA ALA A 235 10.37 -6.07 28.17
C ALA A 235 11.85 -5.73 28.43
N ILE A 236 12.13 -4.79 29.35
CA ILE A 236 13.49 -4.47 29.79
C ILE A 236 14.14 -5.67 30.49
N GLU A 237 13.42 -6.37 31.37
CA GLU A 237 13.93 -7.56 32.05
C GLU A 237 14.15 -8.74 31.09
N ASP A 238 13.23 -8.97 30.16
CA ASP A 238 13.32 -10.05 29.17
C ASP A 238 14.54 -9.87 28.23
N ILE A 239 14.93 -8.62 27.94
CA ILE A 239 16.10 -8.30 27.11
C ILE A 239 17.39 -8.27 27.94
N GLY A 240 17.35 -7.65 29.12
CA GLY A 240 18.53 -7.32 29.91
C GLY A 240 18.62 -5.81 30.16
N PRO A 241 18.58 -5.34 31.42
CA PRO A 241 18.61 -3.91 31.72
C PRO A 241 19.87 -3.16 31.28
N ASN A 242 20.98 -3.86 31.04
CA ASN A 242 22.23 -3.26 30.55
C ASN A 242 22.26 -3.14 29.01
N ASP A 243 21.41 -3.88 28.32
CA ASP A 243 21.32 -3.93 26.85
C ASP A 243 20.19 -3.03 26.33
N VAL A 244 19.51 -2.30 27.21
CA VAL A 244 18.47 -1.32 26.86
C VAL A 244 18.97 0.08 27.15
N VAL A 245 19.01 0.91 26.10
CA VAL A 245 19.43 2.31 26.18
C VAL A 245 18.24 3.23 26.45
N GLN A 246 17.11 2.97 25.78
CA GLN A 246 15.93 3.82 25.88
C GLN A 246 14.62 3.08 25.62
N VAL A 247 13.53 3.66 26.10
CA VAL A 247 12.14 3.31 25.76
C VAL A 247 11.53 4.46 24.96
N VAL A 248 10.90 4.13 23.82
CA VAL A 248 10.25 5.06 22.91
C VAL A 248 8.76 4.80 22.88
N THR A 249 7.98 5.80 23.31
CA THR A 249 6.51 5.75 23.33
C THR A 249 5.91 7.07 22.82
N ASP A 250 4.62 7.10 22.53
CA ASP A 250 3.96 8.37 22.19
C ASP A 250 3.78 9.29 23.42
N ASN A 251 3.30 10.53 23.20
CA ASN A 251 3.15 11.52 24.25
C ASN A 251 1.78 11.49 24.94
N ALA A 252 1.03 10.39 24.83
CA ALA A 252 -0.25 10.25 25.52
C ALA A 252 -0.09 10.39 27.05
N SER A 253 -1.12 10.87 27.74
CA SER A 253 -1.02 11.14 29.19
C SER A 253 -0.58 9.92 30.00
N ASN A 254 -1.04 8.72 29.62
CA ASN A 254 -0.72 7.50 30.35
C ASN A 254 0.74 7.08 30.13
N ASN A 255 1.28 7.24 28.91
CA ASN A 255 2.70 7.03 28.61
C ASN A 255 3.58 8.05 29.34
N MET A 256 3.14 9.30 29.46
CA MET A 256 3.84 10.31 30.26
C MET A 256 3.87 9.99 31.76
N GLY A 257 2.88 9.26 32.28
CA GLY A 257 2.92 8.72 33.64
C GLY A 257 3.84 7.49 33.74
N ALA A 258 3.79 6.57 32.77
CA ALA A 258 4.69 5.41 32.71
C ALA A 258 6.16 5.83 32.67
N LYS A 259 6.48 6.87 31.89
CA LYS A 259 7.78 7.55 31.89
C LYS A 259 8.28 7.92 33.29
N LYS A 260 7.40 8.48 34.15
CA LYS A 260 7.80 8.90 35.50
C LYS A 260 8.15 7.68 36.35
N LEU A 261 7.37 6.60 36.23
CA LEU A 261 7.64 5.34 36.91
C LEU A 261 8.97 4.71 36.41
N LEU A 262 9.18 4.72 35.10
CA LEU A 262 10.42 4.25 34.47
C LEU A 262 11.64 5.03 34.97
N HIS A 263 11.54 6.36 35.06
CA HIS A 263 12.65 7.18 35.57
C HIS A 263 13.03 6.85 37.02
N VAL A 264 12.03 6.52 37.86
CA VAL A 264 12.28 6.14 39.26
C VAL A 264 12.90 4.74 39.37
N LYS A 265 12.38 3.74 38.64
CA LYS A 265 12.87 2.35 38.74
C LYS A 265 14.16 2.11 37.95
N ARG A 266 14.31 2.77 36.80
CA ARG A 266 15.40 2.56 35.83
C ARG A 266 16.08 3.89 35.47
N PRO A 267 16.76 4.56 36.42
CA PRO A 267 17.32 5.91 36.18
C PRO A 267 18.39 5.97 35.09
N ARG A 268 18.96 4.82 34.68
CA ARG A 268 19.96 4.70 33.60
C ARG A 268 19.35 4.53 32.20
N ILE A 269 18.05 4.27 32.10
CA ILE A 269 17.36 4.07 30.82
C ILE A 269 16.64 5.36 30.46
N PHE A 270 16.88 5.86 29.25
CA PHE A 270 16.21 7.07 28.77
C PHE A 270 14.77 6.77 28.34
N TRP A 271 13.90 7.77 28.48
CA TRP A 271 12.61 7.76 27.80
C TRP A 271 12.62 8.82 26.72
N THR A 272 12.19 8.46 25.52
CA THR A 272 12.15 9.36 24.37
C THR A 272 10.75 9.36 23.76
N SER A 273 10.25 10.55 23.44
CA SER A 273 8.98 10.70 22.74
C SER A 273 9.08 10.22 21.29
N CYS A 274 8.07 9.50 20.81
CA CYS A 274 7.96 9.09 19.42
C CYS A 274 8.02 10.32 18.49
N ALA A 275 8.98 10.30 17.56
CA ALA A 275 9.21 11.40 16.63
C ALA A 275 7.99 11.61 15.71
N SER A 276 7.39 10.53 15.20
CA SER A 276 6.22 10.58 14.34
C SER A 276 5.02 11.21 15.06
N HIS A 277 4.77 10.81 16.30
CA HIS A 277 3.71 11.42 17.11
C HIS A 277 4.02 12.89 17.42
N THR A 278 5.26 13.21 17.75
CA THR A 278 5.69 14.58 18.04
C THR A 278 5.49 15.51 16.85
N ILE A 279 5.88 15.08 15.64
CA ILE A 279 5.65 15.82 14.40
C ILE A 279 4.15 15.98 14.13
N ASN A 280 3.38 14.92 14.36
CA ASN A 280 1.93 14.96 14.22
C ASN A 280 1.27 15.99 15.17
N LEU A 281 1.75 16.12 16.42
CA LEU A 281 1.31 17.15 17.35
C LEU A 281 1.77 18.57 16.94
N MET A 282 2.97 18.72 16.37
CA MET A 282 3.41 20.00 15.81
C MET A 282 2.45 20.45 14.67
N LEU A 283 2.08 19.51 13.79
CA LEU A 283 1.12 19.75 12.71
C LEU A 283 -0.28 20.08 13.22
N GLN A 284 -0.69 19.48 14.35
CA GLN A 284 -1.91 19.87 15.05
C GLN A 284 -1.84 21.31 15.55
N GLY A 285 -0.73 21.68 16.21
CA GLY A 285 -0.50 23.04 16.70
C GLY A 285 -0.58 24.06 15.57
N ILE A 286 0.07 23.78 14.45
CA ILE A 286 -0.01 24.60 13.24
C ILE A 286 -1.45 24.67 12.74
N GLY A 287 -2.10 23.53 12.57
CA GLY A 287 -3.46 23.46 12.04
C GLY A 287 -4.51 24.16 12.92
N ASN A 288 -4.22 24.34 14.21
CA ASN A 288 -5.10 25.05 15.15
C ASN A 288 -4.92 26.57 15.12
N MET A 289 -3.87 27.10 14.48
CA MET A 289 -3.70 28.55 14.34
C MET A 289 -4.88 29.15 13.56
N PRO A 290 -5.44 30.31 13.96
CA PRO A 290 -6.63 30.90 13.32
C PRO A 290 -6.53 31.05 11.80
N GLN A 291 -5.31 31.35 11.31
CA GLN A 291 -5.00 31.51 9.89
C GLN A 291 -5.15 30.21 9.08
N PHE A 292 -4.92 29.04 9.68
CA PHE A 292 -4.96 27.74 8.99
C PHE A 292 -6.21 26.93 9.34
N LYS A 293 -6.73 27.11 10.56
CA LYS A 293 -7.86 26.36 11.08
C LYS A 293 -9.10 26.45 10.18
N LYS A 294 -9.42 27.66 9.71
CA LYS A 294 -10.60 27.91 8.87
C LYS A 294 -10.55 27.09 7.57
N VAL A 295 -9.41 27.10 6.87
CA VAL A 295 -9.27 26.40 5.59
C VAL A 295 -9.23 24.89 5.78
N ILE A 296 -8.58 24.40 6.85
CA ILE A 296 -8.59 22.98 7.21
C ILE A 296 -10.02 22.51 7.51
N ASP A 297 -10.80 23.27 8.29
CA ASP A 297 -12.18 22.92 8.63
C ASP A 297 -13.09 22.93 7.39
N GLN A 298 -12.90 23.88 6.47
CA GLN A 298 -13.61 23.92 5.19
C GLN A 298 -13.29 22.71 4.31
N ALA A 299 -12.01 22.34 4.20
CA ALA A 299 -11.57 21.17 3.45
C ALA A 299 -12.12 19.86 4.07
N LYS A 300 -12.08 19.73 5.40
CA LYS A 300 -12.68 18.61 6.13
C LYS A 300 -14.19 18.52 5.90
N ALA A 301 -14.90 19.63 6.00
CA ALA A 301 -16.35 19.65 5.78
C ALA A 301 -16.71 19.23 4.35
N PHE A 302 -15.93 19.68 3.36
CA PHE A 302 -16.09 19.27 1.97
C PHE A 302 -15.87 17.77 1.77
N THR A 303 -14.75 17.22 2.28
CA THR A 303 -14.45 15.79 2.12
C THR A 303 -15.45 14.92 2.87
N ILE A 304 -15.80 15.25 4.11
CA ILE A 304 -16.84 14.54 4.86
C ILE A 304 -18.16 14.51 4.08
N PHE A 305 -18.55 15.62 3.45
CA PHE A 305 -19.77 15.67 2.65
C PHE A 305 -19.68 14.78 1.40
N VAL A 306 -18.60 14.89 0.62
CA VAL A 306 -18.44 14.11 -0.62
C VAL A 306 -18.37 12.61 -0.36
N TYR A 307 -17.62 12.19 0.67
CA TYR A 307 -17.48 10.79 1.04
C TYR A 307 -18.66 10.26 1.87
N GLY A 308 -19.51 11.15 2.41
CA GLY A 308 -20.65 10.78 3.24
C GLY A 308 -21.84 10.19 2.47
N HIS A 309 -21.91 10.39 1.15
CA HIS A 309 -22.98 9.83 0.31
C HIS A 309 -22.41 9.14 -0.93
N THR A 310 -22.90 7.95 -1.25
CA THR A 310 -22.45 7.15 -2.40
C THR A 310 -22.52 7.92 -3.71
N ARG A 311 -23.60 8.70 -3.92
CA ARG A 311 -23.83 9.46 -5.15
C ARG A 311 -22.91 10.68 -5.29
N THR A 312 -22.59 11.36 -4.19
CA THR A 312 -21.63 12.49 -4.21
C THR A 312 -20.21 11.97 -4.43
N LEU A 313 -19.87 10.83 -3.85
CA LEU A 313 -18.59 10.16 -4.04
C LEU A 313 -18.41 9.68 -5.49
N GLU A 314 -19.41 8.99 -6.05
CA GLU A 314 -19.41 8.57 -7.46
C GLU A 314 -19.29 9.77 -8.41
N CYS A 315 -19.98 10.86 -8.10
CA CYS A 315 -19.85 12.10 -8.87
C CYS A 315 -18.43 12.65 -8.81
N MET A 316 -17.79 12.70 -7.64
CA MET A 316 -16.40 13.14 -7.52
C MET A 316 -15.46 12.25 -8.33
N ARG A 317 -15.57 10.93 -8.18
CA ARG A 317 -14.77 9.94 -8.93
C ARG A 317 -14.90 10.11 -10.44
N TYR A 318 -16.09 10.46 -10.94
CA TYR A 318 -16.28 10.72 -12.36
C TYR A 318 -15.44 11.91 -12.85
N PHE A 319 -15.39 13.01 -12.09
CA PHE A 319 -14.61 14.19 -12.48
C PHE A 319 -13.11 14.06 -12.20
N THR A 320 -12.73 13.21 -11.25
CA THR A 320 -11.32 12.99 -10.86
C THR A 320 -10.69 11.76 -11.53
N GLU A 321 -11.38 11.13 -12.48
CA GLU A 321 -10.92 9.90 -13.17
C GLU A 321 -10.60 8.76 -12.20
N GLY A 322 -11.42 8.61 -11.15
CA GLY A 322 -11.25 7.61 -10.11
C GLY A 322 -10.16 7.94 -9.09
N LYS A 323 -9.47 9.08 -9.20
CA LYS A 323 -8.46 9.50 -8.23
C LYS A 323 -9.11 9.98 -6.94
N GLU A 324 -8.70 9.37 -5.83
CA GLU A 324 -9.19 9.68 -4.49
C GLU A 324 -8.49 10.91 -3.88
N ILE A 325 -9.14 11.48 -2.86
CA ILE A 325 -8.56 12.47 -1.96
C ILE A 325 -8.30 11.75 -0.64
N VAL A 326 -7.10 11.92 -0.08
CA VAL A 326 -6.78 11.38 1.25
C VAL A 326 -7.79 11.93 2.25
N ARG A 327 -8.42 11.05 3.03
CA ARG A 327 -9.41 11.46 4.01
C ARG A 327 -8.70 11.92 5.29
N PRO A 328 -9.15 13.02 5.91
CA PRO A 328 -8.68 13.41 7.24
C PRO A 328 -8.88 12.28 8.25
N GLY A 329 -7.79 11.76 8.82
CA GLY A 329 -7.77 10.87 9.97
C GLY A 329 -7.88 11.66 11.28
N VAL A 330 -8.62 11.12 12.25
CA VAL A 330 -8.91 11.80 13.53
C VAL A 330 -7.64 12.01 14.36
N THR A 331 -6.73 11.04 14.36
CA THR A 331 -5.49 11.05 15.16
C THR A 331 -4.24 11.37 14.35
N ARG A 332 -4.34 11.49 13.02
CA ARG A 332 -3.21 11.74 12.10
C ARG A 332 -3.36 13.13 11.46
N PHE A 333 -3.02 14.21 12.16
CA PHE A 333 -3.13 15.59 11.69
C PHE A 333 -2.39 15.87 10.38
N ALA A 334 -1.33 15.11 10.09
CA ALA A 334 -0.65 15.12 8.79
C ALA A 334 -1.62 14.86 7.62
N SER A 335 -2.63 14.01 7.80
CA SER A 335 -3.66 13.73 6.79
C SER A 335 -4.48 14.97 6.40
N ASN A 336 -4.58 16.00 7.26
CA ASN A 336 -5.25 17.26 6.90
C ASN A 336 -4.50 17.97 5.78
N TYR A 337 -3.18 17.95 5.81
CA TYR A 337 -2.33 18.58 4.80
C TYR A 337 -2.33 17.77 3.51
N LEU A 338 -2.32 16.43 3.59
CA LEU A 338 -2.53 15.56 2.42
C LEU A 338 -3.91 15.76 1.80
N THR A 339 -4.95 15.99 2.61
CA THR A 339 -6.28 16.32 2.13
C THR A 339 -6.27 17.64 1.35
N LEU A 340 -5.63 18.68 1.90
CA LEU A 340 -5.49 19.98 1.24
C LEU A 340 -4.71 19.86 -0.07
N ASP A 341 -3.62 19.08 -0.09
CA ASP A 341 -2.83 18.84 -1.29
C ASP A 341 -3.64 18.10 -2.35
N GLY A 342 -4.34 17.03 -1.95
CA GLY A 342 -5.22 16.26 -2.84
C GLY A 342 -6.40 17.08 -3.40
N ILE A 343 -6.92 18.05 -2.64
CA ILE A 343 -7.93 19.02 -3.11
C ILE A 343 -7.28 20.00 -4.10
N GLN A 344 -6.09 20.51 -3.80
CA GLN A 344 -5.37 21.46 -4.64
C GLN A 344 -4.97 20.87 -6.00
N GLU A 345 -4.48 19.63 -6.01
CA GLU A 345 -4.18 18.89 -7.25
C GLU A 345 -5.41 18.71 -8.14
N LYS A 346 -6.58 18.55 -7.52
CA LYS A 346 -7.85 18.27 -8.20
C LYS A 346 -8.70 19.53 -8.38
N LYS A 347 -8.11 20.71 -8.22
CA LYS A 347 -8.82 22.01 -8.21
C LYS A 347 -9.75 22.19 -9.40
N ASP A 348 -9.24 21.98 -10.61
CA ASP A 348 -10.02 22.22 -11.83
C ASP A 348 -11.14 21.20 -12.01
N GLN A 349 -10.88 19.94 -11.65
CA GLN A 349 -11.86 18.86 -11.67
C GLN A 349 -12.99 19.13 -10.67
N LEU A 350 -12.66 19.53 -9.44
CA LEU A 350 -13.63 19.84 -8.40
C LEU A 350 -14.46 21.08 -8.75
N ARG A 351 -13.85 22.14 -9.32
CA ARG A 351 -14.58 23.33 -9.78
C ARG A 351 -15.54 22.99 -10.93
N LYS A 352 -15.11 22.16 -11.88
CA LYS A 352 -15.99 21.65 -12.97
C LYS A 352 -17.13 20.81 -12.41
N MET A 353 -16.86 19.95 -11.43
CA MET A 353 -17.87 19.11 -10.80
C MET A 353 -19.01 19.94 -10.22
N VAL A 354 -18.70 20.92 -9.37
CA VAL A 354 -19.73 21.62 -8.58
C VAL A 354 -20.63 22.56 -9.41
N VAL A 355 -20.24 22.89 -10.64
CA VAL A 355 -21.07 23.66 -11.58
C VAL A 355 -21.81 22.77 -12.58
N HIS A 356 -21.49 21.47 -12.64
CA HIS A 356 -22.06 20.57 -13.61
C HIS A 356 -23.47 20.11 -13.21
N SER A 357 -24.34 19.85 -14.19
CA SER A 357 -25.70 19.36 -13.98
C SER A 357 -25.76 18.08 -13.15
N ARG A 358 -24.79 17.19 -13.32
CA ARG A 358 -24.62 15.95 -12.54
C ARG A 358 -24.50 16.19 -11.03
N TRP A 359 -23.84 17.28 -10.61
CA TRP A 359 -23.76 17.65 -9.19
C TRP A 359 -25.05 18.32 -8.73
N ASN A 360 -25.57 19.27 -9.51
CA ASN A 360 -26.77 20.03 -9.17
C ASN A 360 -28.05 19.18 -9.10
N SER A 361 -28.09 18.05 -9.81
CA SER A 361 -29.22 17.10 -9.76
C SER A 361 -29.25 16.25 -8.49
N LEU A 362 -28.16 16.19 -7.71
CA LEU A 362 -28.10 15.39 -6.49
C LEU A 362 -28.93 16.02 -5.38
N LYS A 363 -29.75 15.20 -4.71
CA LYS A 363 -30.59 15.64 -3.59
C LYS A 363 -29.75 16.13 -2.40
N ASP A 364 -28.65 15.44 -2.09
CA ASP A 364 -27.79 15.74 -0.96
C ASP A 364 -27.11 17.11 -1.07
N VAL A 365 -26.81 17.54 -2.30
CA VAL A 365 -26.19 18.85 -2.60
C VAL A 365 -27.13 20.02 -2.25
N LYS A 366 -28.45 19.79 -2.28
CA LYS A 366 -29.45 20.80 -1.92
C LYS A 366 -29.55 21.05 -0.40
N SER A 367 -28.99 20.16 0.41
CA SER A 367 -28.91 20.34 1.86
C SER A 367 -28.03 21.54 2.24
N LYS A 368 -28.14 22.02 3.48
CA LYS A 368 -27.25 23.08 4.01
C LYS A 368 -25.77 22.71 3.87
N LYS A 369 -25.41 21.44 4.16
CA LYS A 369 -24.04 20.93 4.02
C LYS A 369 -23.58 20.92 2.56
N GLY A 370 -24.43 20.49 1.64
CA GLY A 370 -24.13 20.45 0.21
C GLY A 370 -23.98 21.83 -0.44
N LYS A 371 -24.83 22.80 -0.05
CA LYS A 371 -24.69 24.21 -0.44
C LYS A 371 -23.36 24.78 0.04
N ASN A 372 -23.01 24.56 1.31
CA ASN A 372 -21.73 25.00 1.88
C ASN A 372 -20.52 24.37 1.16
N ALA A 373 -20.59 23.07 0.84
CA ALA A 373 -19.56 22.38 0.07
C ALA A 373 -19.37 23.01 -1.33
N THR A 374 -20.48 23.29 -2.02
CA THR A 374 -20.49 23.96 -3.33
C THR A 374 -19.89 25.36 -3.24
N THR A 375 -20.32 26.16 -2.28
CA THR A 375 -19.79 27.52 -2.04
C THR A 375 -18.31 27.51 -1.72
N THR A 376 -17.83 26.54 -0.93
CA THR A 376 -16.41 26.40 -0.57
C THR A 376 -15.53 26.20 -1.81
N ILE A 377 -15.90 25.28 -2.68
CA ILE A 377 -15.16 24.98 -3.92
C ILE A 377 -15.22 26.12 -4.93
N LEU A 378 -16.31 26.90 -4.95
CA LEU A 378 -16.42 28.06 -5.82
C LEU A 378 -15.69 29.30 -5.30
N ASN A 379 -15.40 29.36 -4.00
CA ASN A 379 -14.79 30.53 -3.37
C ASN A 379 -13.32 30.69 -3.77
N PRO A 380 -12.92 31.79 -4.45
CA PRO A 380 -11.52 32.05 -4.80
C PRO A 380 -10.61 32.21 -3.58
N SER A 381 -11.11 32.76 -2.47
CA SER A 381 -10.33 32.97 -1.25
C SER A 381 -9.91 31.63 -0.65
N PHE A 382 -10.80 30.64 -0.64
CA PHE A 382 -10.51 29.28 -0.18
C PHE A 382 -9.29 28.71 -0.90
N TRP A 383 -9.24 28.78 -2.23
CA TRP A 383 -8.10 28.27 -2.99
C TRP A 383 -6.80 29.02 -2.74
N LYS A 384 -6.88 30.34 -2.49
CA LYS A 384 -5.71 31.14 -2.10
C LYS A 384 -5.19 30.68 -0.74
N ASP A 385 -6.08 30.48 0.22
CA ASP A 385 -5.76 30.06 1.59
C ASP A 385 -5.23 28.61 1.61
N VAL A 386 -5.77 27.71 0.78
CA VAL A 386 -5.24 26.34 0.59
C VAL A 386 -3.79 26.39 0.11
N LYS A 387 -3.51 27.20 -0.92
CA LYS A 387 -2.15 27.35 -1.45
C LYS A 387 -1.19 27.92 -0.42
N LEU A 388 -1.59 28.95 0.31
CA LEU A 388 -0.80 29.56 1.39
C LEU A 388 -0.49 28.56 2.50
N THR A 389 -1.48 27.77 2.91
CA THR A 389 -1.33 26.73 3.94
C THR A 389 -0.34 25.65 3.50
N LEU A 390 -0.43 25.20 2.24
CA LEU A 390 0.49 24.22 1.68
C LEU A 390 1.91 24.79 1.48
N GLU A 391 2.05 26.08 1.19
CA GLU A 391 3.34 26.77 1.10
C GLU A 391 4.02 26.89 2.46
N GLY A 392 3.26 27.22 3.51
CA GLY A 392 3.78 27.25 4.89
C GLY A 392 4.29 25.89 5.37
N CYS A 393 3.74 24.79 4.85
CA CYS A 393 4.16 23.43 5.18
C CYS A 393 5.08 22.79 4.12
N ARG A 394 5.53 23.53 3.09
CA ARG A 394 6.27 22.97 1.94
C ARG A 394 7.59 22.31 2.35
N HIS A 395 8.36 22.93 3.26
CA HIS A 395 9.60 22.35 3.80
C HIS A 395 9.38 21.16 4.72
N GLN A 396 8.15 20.98 5.23
CA GLN A 396 7.78 19.83 6.04
C GLN A 396 7.22 18.69 5.18
N ARG A 397 6.89 18.92 3.89
CA ARG A 397 6.15 17.98 3.04
C ARG A 397 6.85 16.63 2.86
N GLU A 398 8.14 16.62 2.55
CA GLU A 398 8.93 15.37 2.43
C GLU A 398 8.98 14.64 3.78
N LYS A 399 9.32 15.36 4.85
CA LYS A 399 9.38 14.82 6.22
C LYS A 399 8.03 14.31 6.73
N ILE A 400 6.92 14.96 6.37
CA ILE A 400 5.55 14.54 6.72
C ILE A 400 5.19 13.25 5.97
N THR A 401 5.60 13.14 4.70
CA THR A 401 5.34 11.96 3.88
C THR A 401 6.17 10.78 4.40
N ASP A 402 7.43 11.00 4.75
CA ASP A 402 8.30 9.97 5.35
C ASP A 402 7.81 9.56 6.75
N VAL A 403 7.33 10.50 7.56
CA VAL A 403 6.72 10.21 8.88
C VAL A 403 5.44 9.40 8.74
N LEU A 404 4.64 9.65 7.69
CA LEU A 404 3.43 8.89 7.42
C LEU A 404 3.74 7.50 6.85
N LEU A 405 4.68 7.41 5.90
CA LEU A 405 5.10 6.15 5.27
C LEU A 405 5.83 5.22 6.25
N SER A 406 6.62 5.75 7.18
CA SER A 406 7.24 4.96 8.26
C SER A 406 6.24 4.49 9.33
N SER A 407 5.05 5.10 9.38
CA SER A 407 3.93 4.66 10.23
C SER A 407 2.86 3.84 9.50
N ASP A 408 3.01 3.63 8.19
CA ASP A 408 2.12 2.84 7.35
C ASP A 408 2.68 1.42 7.14
N THR A 409 2.66 0.62 8.21
CA THR A 409 2.26 -0.78 8.04
C THR A 409 0.78 -0.84 8.38
N THR A 410 -0.04 -1.20 7.40
CA THR A 410 -1.51 -1.39 7.49
C THR A 410 -2.38 -0.15 7.74
N GLU A 411 -2.82 0.48 6.64
CA GLU A 411 -4.22 0.87 6.33
C GLU A 411 -4.24 2.01 5.29
N ALA A 412 -3.83 1.69 4.07
CA ALA A 412 -4.12 2.51 2.90
C ALA A 412 -4.61 1.62 1.76
N GLN A 413 -5.86 1.15 1.87
CA GLN A 413 -6.84 1.04 0.78
C GLN A 413 -8.23 0.76 1.32
#